data_AF-A0A410MJ41-F1
#
_entry.id   AF-A0A410MJ41-F1
#
_cell.length_a   1.000
_cell.length_b   1.000
_cell.length_c   1.000
_cell.angle_alpha   90.00
_cell.angle_beta   90.00
_cell.angle_gamma   90.00
#
_symmetry.space_group_name_H-M   'P 1'
#
loop_
_entity.id
_entity.type
_entity.pdbx_description
1 polymer ?
#
loop_
_entity_poly.entity_id
_entity_poly.type
_entity_poly.pdbx_seq_one_letter_code
_entity_poly.pdbx_strand_id
1 'polypeptide(L)'
;MERYRVKYKKETGGDDKPLLNDLLMNLPVEYDRHGFMKFHPFYHPNTGKKFTESDKEYLCKFFEVDGIHLISMGLGRSPRSIAQKITRMKKTGEYDTYKAINKYWTRAGPVSYLVKEILNSDCS
;
A
#
# COMPACT_ATOMS: atom_id res chain seq x y z
N MET A 1 5.95 -20.28 -8.58
CA MET A 1 5.93 -18.84 -8.24
C MET A 1 7.37 -18.37 -8.21
N GLU A 2 7.88 -17.90 -9.35
CA GLU A 2 9.25 -17.41 -9.49
C GLU A 2 9.41 -16.18 -8.58
N ARG A 3 10.27 -16.30 -7.56
CA ARG A 3 10.62 -15.18 -6.69
C ARG A 3 11.56 -14.28 -7.47
N TYR A 4 11.10 -13.11 -7.92
CA TYR A 4 11.98 -12.06 -8.45
C TYR A 4 12.94 -11.60 -7.34
N ARG A 5 14.05 -12.34 -7.15
CA ARG A 5 15.14 -11.97 -6.25
C ARG A 5 16.03 -11.01 -7.01
N VAL A 6 15.70 -9.72 -6.94
CA VAL A 6 16.53 -8.64 -7.49
C VAL A 6 17.89 -8.71 -6.81
N LYS A 7 18.94 -9.06 -7.56
CA LYS A 7 20.33 -9.03 -7.09
C LYS A 7 20.84 -7.60 -7.23
N TYR A 8 21.02 -6.90 -6.11
CA TYR A 8 21.70 -5.61 -6.11
C TYR A 8 23.21 -5.84 -6.09
N LYS A 9 23.92 -5.40 -7.14
CA LYS A 9 25.36 -5.22 -7.05
C LYS A 9 25.63 -3.91 -6.31
N LYS A 10 26.42 -3.97 -5.22
CA LYS A 10 27.04 -2.76 -4.66
C LYS A 10 28.19 -2.39 -5.57
N GLU A 11 28.01 -1.36 -6.38
CA GLU A 11 29.10 -0.79 -7.16
C GLU A 11 29.51 0.54 -6.55
N THR A 12 30.72 0.51 -5.98
CA THR A 12 31.53 1.61 -5.46
C THR A 12 31.73 2.70 -6.51
N GLY A 13 31.33 3.93 -6.19
CA GLY A 13 31.82 5.19 -6.76
C GLY A 13 31.37 5.52 -8.19
N GLY A 14 30.89 6.74 -8.39
CA GLY A 14 30.63 7.33 -9.71
C GLY A 14 29.19 7.81 -9.87
N ASP A 15 29.03 9.13 -9.85
CA ASP A 15 27.82 9.91 -10.09
C ASP A 15 27.24 9.65 -11.50
N ASP A 16 25.93 9.86 -11.67
CA ASP A 16 25.10 9.61 -12.86
C ASP A 16 24.60 8.17 -13.07
N LYS A 17 24.11 7.53 -12.00
CA LYS A 17 23.18 6.38 -12.14
C LYS A 17 21.76 6.95 -12.24
N PRO A 18 20.95 6.61 -13.27
CA PRO A 18 19.54 6.96 -13.26
C PRO A 18 18.96 6.48 -11.93
N LEU A 19 18.25 7.38 -11.23
CA LEU A 19 17.80 7.11 -9.88
C LEU A 19 17.09 5.76 -9.92
N LEU A 20 17.48 4.83 -9.05
CA LEU A 20 16.90 3.48 -8.99
C LEU A 20 15.35 3.51 -9.02
N ASN A 21 14.77 4.60 -8.51
CA ASN A 21 13.35 4.91 -8.58
C ASN A 21 12.82 5.16 -9.99
N ASP A 22 13.53 5.88 -10.85
CA ASP A 22 13.11 6.13 -12.25
C ASP A 22 13.03 4.82 -13.03
N LEU A 23 14.00 3.92 -12.82
CA LEU A 23 13.99 2.62 -13.47
C LEU A 23 12.84 1.72 -12.97
N LEU A 24 12.55 1.77 -11.66
CA LEU A 24 11.48 1.00 -11.04
C LEU A 24 10.09 1.57 -11.32
N MET A 25 9.97 2.88 -11.52
CA MET A 25 8.71 3.57 -11.84
C MET A 25 8.30 3.33 -13.29
N ASN A 26 9.27 3.17 -14.20
CA ASN A 26 9.04 2.90 -15.62
C ASN A 26 8.78 1.43 -15.96
N LEU A 27 8.74 0.54 -14.97
CA LEU A 27 8.35 -0.86 -15.21
C LEU A 27 6.88 -0.94 -15.63
N PRO A 28 6.52 -1.88 -16.51
CA PRO A 28 5.15 -2.02 -16.97
C PRO A 28 4.24 -2.42 -15.79
N VAL A 29 3.16 -1.67 -15.64
CA VAL A 29 2.11 -1.99 -14.66
C VAL A 29 1.16 -2.99 -15.29
N GLU A 30 1.09 -4.18 -14.70
CA GLU A 30 0.14 -5.21 -15.11
C GLU A 30 -1.05 -5.27 -14.15
N TYR A 31 -2.21 -5.57 -14.70
CA TYR A 31 -3.45 -5.80 -13.94
C TYR A 31 -3.91 -7.24 -14.11
N ASP A 32 -4.63 -7.76 -13.11
CA ASP A 32 -5.32 -9.04 -13.23
C ASP A 32 -6.71 -8.87 -13.88
N ARG A 33 -7.40 -10.00 -14.09
CA ARG A 33 -8.75 -10.03 -14.66
C ARG A 33 -9.82 -9.29 -13.85
N HIS A 34 -9.52 -8.92 -12.61
CA HIS A 34 -10.41 -8.20 -11.71
C HIS A 34 -10.02 -6.72 -11.58
N GLY A 35 -9.02 -6.26 -12.33
CA GLY A 35 -8.51 -4.89 -12.25
C GLY A 35 -7.58 -4.64 -11.07
N PHE A 36 -7.10 -5.67 -10.36
CA PHE A 36 -6.09 -5.48 -9.32
C PHE A 36 -4.71 -5.36 -9.93
N MET A 37 -3.97 -4.33 -9.51
CA MET A 37 -2.57 -4.18 -9.87
C MET A 37 -1.78 -5.40 -9.37
N LYS A 38 -1.03 -6.04 -10.27
CA LYS A 38 -0.06 -7.08 -9.90
C LYS A 38 1.09 -6.47 -9.10
N PHE A 39 1.95 -7.32 -8.55
CA PHE A 39 3.11 -6.83 -7.81
C PHE A 39 3.95 -5.89 -8.69
N HIS A 40 4.30 -4.74 -8.13
CA HIS A 40 5.10 -3.71 -8.78
C HIS A 40 6.08 -3.18 -7.74
N PRO A 41 7.40 -3.24 -7.94
CA PRO A 41 8.37 -2.92 -6.89
C PRO A 41 8.23 -1.50 -6.33
N PHE A 42 7.89 -0.53 -7.19
CA PHE A 42 7.71 0.87 -6.81
C PHE A 42 6.44 1.11 -6.00
N TYR A 43 5.30 0.52 -6.39
CA TYR A 43 4.02 0.72 -5.72
C TYR A 43 3.81 -0.23 -4.54
N HIS A 44 4.54 -1.35 -4.49
CA HIS A 44 4.39 -2.39 -3.48
C HIS A 44 5.68 -2.67 -2.68
N PRO A 45 6.42 -1.65 -2.19
CA PRO A 45 7.72 -1.81 -1.54
C PRO A 45 7.65 -2.54 -0.18
N ASN A 46 6.46 -2.65 0.41
CA ASN A 46 6.24 -3.34 1.68
C ASN A 46 5.75 -4.79 1.52
N THR A 47 5.78 -5.31 0.29
CA THR A 47 5.46 -6.72 0.03
C THR A 47 6.41 -7.64 0.81
N GLY A 48 5.84 -8.61 1.53
CA GLY A 48 6.59 -9.57 2.36
C GLY A 48 7.01 -9.07 3.74
N LYS A 49 6.91 -7.76 4.04
CA LYS A 49 7.16 -7.24 5.40
C LYS A 49 6.01 -7.59 6.34
N LYS A 50 6.26 -7.68 7.65
CA LYS A 50 5.19 -7.83 8.65
C LYS A 50 4.30 -6.58 8.68
N PHE A 51 3.01 -6.73 8.99
CA PHE A 51 2.11 -5.60 9.21
C PHE A 51 2.39 -5.00 10.57
N THR A 52 2.67 -3.70 10.61
CA THR A 52 2.82 -2.96 11.87
C THR A 52 1.46 -2.80 12.56
N GLU A 53 1.46 -2.37 13.82
CA GLU A 53 0.23 -2.05 14.54
C GLU A 53 -0.54 -0.90 13.85
N SER A 54 0.18 0.15 13.42
CA SER A 54 -0.36 1.27 12.66
C SER A 54 -0.94 0.82 11.31
N ASP A 55 -0.27 -0.08 10.57
CA ASP A 55 -0.79 -0.63 9.31
C ASP A 55 -2.15 -1.32 9.52
N LYS A 56 -2.27 -2.10 10.62
CA LYS A 56 -3.50 -2.85 10.94
C LYS A 56 -4.63 -1.91 11.33
N GLU A 57 -4.33 -0.87 12.11
CA GLU A 57 -5.30 0.15 12.50
C GLU A 57 -5.82 0.91 11.26
N TYR A 58 -4.90 1.40 10.41
CA TYR A 58 -5.23 2.05 9.13
C TYR A 58 -6.10 1.14 8.26
N LEU A 59 -5.67 -0.11 8.08
CA LEU A 59 -6.38 -1.12 7.31
C LEU A 59 -7.81 -1.34 7.82
N CYS A 60 -8.00 -1.54 9.13
CA CYS A 60 -9.34 -1.84 9.66
C CYS A 60 -10.26 -0.62 9.67
N LYS A 61 -9.70 0.58 9.82
CA LYS A 61 -10.46 1.82 9.89
C LYS A 61 -10.99 2.29 8.55
N PHE A 62 -10.15 2.24 7.51
CA PHE A 62 -10.44 2.88 6.22
C PHE A 62 -10.83 1.91 5.11
N PHE A 63 -10.72 0.58 5.32
CA PHE A 63 -11.01 -0.39 4.26
C PHE A 63 -12.43 -0.32 3.71
N GLU A 64 -13.43 -0.03 4.54
CA GLU A 64 -14.83 0.10 4.09
C GLU A 64 -15.09 1.40 3.31
N VAL A 65 -14.26 2.42 3.51
CA VAL A 65 -14.42 3.75 2.88
C VAL A 65 -13.60 3.85 1.60
N ASP A 66 -12.30 3.58 1.70
CA ASP A 66 -11.34 3.76 0.60
C ASP A 66 -11.24 2.51 -0.30
N GLY A 67 -11.70 1.36 0.19
CA GLY A 67 -11.65 0.10 -0.54
C GLY A 67 -10.22 -0.43 -0.73
N ILE A 68 -10.13 -1.58 -1.39
CA ILE A 68 -8.88 -2.34 -1.43
C ILE A 68 -7.77 -1.69 -2.26
N HIS A 69 -8.13 -0.94 -3.32
CA HIS A 69 -7.16 -0.33 -4.24
C HIS A 69 -6.40 0.82 -3.57
N LEU A 70 -7.12 1.77 -2.96
CA LEU A 70 -6.50 2.91 -2.28
C LEU A 70 -5.71 2.46 -1.05
N ILE A 71 -6.23 1.50 -0.28
CA ILE A 71 -5.51 0.93 0.87
C ILE A 71 -4.23 0.20 0.43
N SER A 72 -4.29 -0.54 -0.67
CA SER A 72 -3.14 -1.23 -1.26
C SER A 72 -2.02 -0.24 -1.61
N MET A 73 -2.37 0.89 -2.23
CA MET A 73 -1.42 1.95 -2.56
C MET A 73 -0.90 2.65 -1.30
N GLY A 74 -1.78 3.01 -0.36
CA GLY A 74 -1.39 3.70 0.88
C GLY A 74 -0.45 2.88 1.76
N LEU A 75 -0.62 1.55 1.82
CA LEU A 75 0.26 0.66 2.59
C LEU A 75 1.46 0.17 1.79
N GLY A 76 1.52 0.44 0.48
CA GLY A 76 2.56 -0.06 -0.42
C GLY A 76 2.59 -1.60 -0.48
N ARG A 77 1.41 -2.24 -0.56
CA ARG A 77 1.25 -3.71 -0.56
C ARG A 77 0.25 -4.14 -1.61
N SER A 78 0.42 -5.34 -2.18
CA SER A 78 -0.51 -5.81 -3.22
C SER A 78 -1.95 -5.98 -2.71
N PRO A 79 -2.97 -5.75 -3.55
CA PRO A 79 -4.38 -5.89 -3.17
C PRO A 79 -4.68 -7.28 -2.61
N ARG A 80 -4.11 -8.32 -3.21
CA ARG A 80 -4.28 -9.71 -2.73
C ARG A 80 -3.75 -9.92 -1.31
N SER A 81 -2.61 -9.32 -0.96
CA SER A 81 -2.05 -9.40 0.40
C SER A 81 -2.96 -8.72 1.42
N ILE A 82 -3.54 -7.57 1.04
CA ILE A 82 -4.51 -6.83 1.85
C ILE A 82 -5.79 -7.66 2.07
N ALA A 83 -6.38 -8.22 1.02
CA ALA A 83 -7.56 -9.08 1.12
C ALA A 83 -7.33 -10.26 2.07
N GLN A 84 -6.23 -11.00 1.89
CA GLN A 84 -5.88 -12.13 2.76
C GLN A 84 -5.73 -11.70 4.22
N LYS A 85 -5.10 -10.54 4.46
CA LYS A 85 -4.90 -10.02 5.82
C LYS A 85 -6.23 -9.68 6.48
N ILE A 86 -7.15 -9.03 5.78
CA ILE A 86 -8.48 -8.71 6.30
C ILE A 86 -9.28 -9.96 6.59
N THR A 87 -9.33 -10.91 5.65
CA THR A 87 -10.07 -12.17 5.87
C THR A 87 -9.57 -12.88 7.12
N ARG A 88 -8.25 -12.92 7.33
CA ARG A 88 -7.66 -13.47 8.55
C ARG A 88 -8.06 -12.69 9.80
N MET A 89 -8.00 -11.36 9.76
CA MET A 89 -8.34 -10.51 10.92
C MET A 89 -9.82 -10.56 11.30
N LYS A 90 -10.70 -10.65 10.31
CA LYS A 90 -12.15 -10.87 10.54
C LYS A 90 -12.38 -12.23 11.19
N LYS A 91 -11.70 -13.27 10.72
CA LYS A 91 -11.79 -14.61 11.31
C LYS A 91 -11.30 -14.68 12.76
N THR A 92 -10.28 -13.89 13.12
CA THR A 92 -9.72 -13.89 14.48
C THR A 92 -10.35 -12.86 15.41
N GLY A 93 -11.31 -12.05 14.94
CA GLY A 93 -11.90 -10.95 15.71
C GLY A 93 -10.96 -9.74 15.92
N GLU A 94 -9.75 -9.76 15.34
CA GLU A 94 -8.82 -8.61 15.43
C GLU A 94 -9.36 -7.38 14.68
N TYR A 95 -10.17 -7.59 13.65
CA TYR A 95 -10.65 -6.52 12.77
C TYR A 95 -11.40 -5.43 13.54
N ASP A 96 -12.39 -5.80 14.35
CA ASP A 96 -13.22 -4.84 15.09
C ASP A 96 -12.41 -4.14 16.19
N THR A 97 -11.50 -4.86 16.84
CA THR A 97 -10.58 -4.31 17.82
C THR A 97 -9.73 -3.18 17.22
N TYR A 98 -9.04 -3.44 16.11
CA TYR A 98 -8.22 -2.40 15.45
C TYR A 98 -9.06 -1.29 14.81
N LYS A 99 -10.31 -1.56 14.41
CA LYS A 99 -11.23 -0.53 13.90
C LYS A 99 -11.66 0.46 14.99
N ALA A 100 -11.84 -0.02 16.22
CA ALA A 100 -12.23 0.79 17.37
C ALA A 100 -11.05 1.58 17.99
N ILE A 101 -9.83 1.07 17.85
CA ILE A 101 -8.61 1.73 18.34
C ILE A 101 -8.38 3.05 17.57
N ASN A 102 -7.91 4.07 18.28
CA ASN A 102 -7.53 5.39 17.73
C ASN A 102 -6.13 5.77 18.22
N LYS A 103 -5.19 4.82 18.16
CA LYS A 103 -3.84 4.98 18.71
C LYS A 103 -2.95 5.73 17.72
N TYR A 104 -3.04 5.38 16.44
CA TYR A 104 -2.26 6.01 15.37
C TYR A 104 -3.14 6.78 14.39
N TRP A 105 -4.38 6.34 14.17
CA TRP A 105 -5.27 6.90 13.17
C TRP A 105 -6.61 7.26 13.80
N THR A 106 -7.00 8.53 13.76
CA THR A 106 -8.32 8.97 14.21
C THR A 106 -9.30 8.98 13.04
N ARG A 107 -10.61 9.01 13.33
CA ARG A 107 -11.67 9.10 12.31
C ARG A 107 -11.67 10.43 11.52
N ALA A 108 -10.74 11.34 11.80
CA ALA A 108 -10.66 12.66 11.19
C ALA A 108 -10.26 12.65 9.69
N GLY A 109 -9.96 11.50 9.07
CA GLY A 109 -9.94 11.42 7.61
C GLY A 109 -9.29 10.15 7.04
N PRO A 110 -9.97 9.38 6.19
CA PRO A 110 -9.31 8.50 5.23
C PRO A 110 -8.43 9.28 4.25
N VAL A 111 -7.54 8.60 3.52
CA VAL A 111 -6.71 9.22 2.47
C VAL A 111 -7.59 9.88 1.41
N SER A 112 -8.82 9.40 1.20
CA SER A 112 -9.81 10.06 0.33
C SER A 112 -10.21 11.47 0.75
N TYR A 113 -10.10 11.85 2.04
CA TYR A 113 -10.41 13.21 2.48
C TYR A 113 -9.28 14.19 2.15
N LEU A 114 -8.01 13.78 2.27
CA LEU A 114 -6.87 14.61 1.83
C LEU A 114 -6.88 14.84 0.32
N VAL A 115 -7.24 13.83 -0.48
CA VAL A 115 -7.34 14.00 -1.94
C VAL A 115 -8.51 14.93 -2.32
N LYS A 116 -9.63 14.89 -1.58
CA LYS A 116 -10.75 15.82 -1.79
C LYS A 116 -10.41 17.25 -1.38
N GLU A 117 -9.65 17.45 -0.31
CA GLU A 117 -9.20 18.80 0.06
C GLU A 117 -8.24 19.36 -0.98
N ILE A 118 -7.26 18.56 -1.45
CA ILE A 118 -6.30 19.00 -2.48
C ILE A 118 -7.03 19.33 -3.80
N LEU A 119 -7.93 18.47 -4.28
CA LEU A 119 -8.66 18.71 -5.53
C LEU A 119 -9.63 19.90 -5.48
N ASN A 120 -10.12 20.29 -4.30
CA ASN A 120 -10.98 21.46 -4.13
C ASN A 120 -10.19 22.75 -3.79
N SER A 121 -8.88 22.66 -3.55
CA SER A 121 -8.01 23.81 -3.27
C SER A 121 -7.45 24.46 -4.53
N ASP A 122 -7.45 23.74 -5.67
CA ASP A 122 -6.92 24.21 -6.96
C ASP A 122 -8.00 24.81 -7.88
N CYS A 123 -9.21 25.09 -7.35
CA CYS A 123 -10.27 25.82 -8.04
C CYS A 123 -10.62 27.10 -7.28
N SER A 124 -9.71 28.08 -7.29
CA SER A 124 -9.98 29.49 -6.94
C SER A 124 -9.00 30.39 -7.67
#